data_AF-A0A0H3AAX4-F1
#
_entry.id   AF-A0A0H3AAX4-F1
#
_cell.length_a   1.000
_cell.length_b   1.000
_cell.length_c   1.000
_cell.angle_alpha   90.00
_cell.angle_beta   90.00
_cell.angle_gamma   90.00
#
_symmetry.space_group_name_H-M   'P 1'
#
loop_
_entity.id
_entity.type
_entity.pdbx_description
1 polymer ?
#
loop_
_entity_poly.entity_id
_entity_poly.type
_entity_poly.pdbx_seq_one_letter_code
_entity_poly.pdbx_strand_id
1 'polypeptide(L)'
;MVRIIRDSLRQPGDPPHGREVHKRDFDPELMYAECARCGRPLLWEQGRSTLFVAGTGVAYGDLDMQCMIISDGCPRCQPERTGYRHRIVRVGSVEMHDALLDDGVGGTA
;
A
#
# COMPACT_ATOMS: atom_id res chain seq x y z
N MET A 1 11.06 -9.54 1.23
CA MET A 1 10.80 -9.53 2.69
C MET A 1 9.82 -8.39 2.99
N VAL A 2 8.56 -8.71 3.31
CA VAL A 2 7.53 -7.71 3.66
C VAL A 2 7.72 -7.33 5.13
N ARG A 3 8.01 -6.06 5.42
CA ARG A 3 8.06 -5.55 6.80
C ARG A 3 6.72 -4.89 7.13
N ILE A 4 6.08 -5.37 8.20
CA ILE A 4 4.88 -4.76 8.76
C ILE A 4 5.34 -3.56 9.59
N ILE A 5 4.79 -2.38 9.34
CA ILE A 5 5.03 -1.20 10.17
C ILE A 5 4.40 -1.49 11.54
N ARG A 6 5.23 -1.56 12.58
CA ARG A 6 4.81 -1.88 13.95
C ARG A 6 4.28 -0.61 14.60
N ASP A 7 3.15 -0.71 15.30
CA ASP A 7 2.48 0.36 16.04
C ASP A 7 3.44 1.20 16.90
N SER A 8 3.53 2.49 16.58
CA SER A 8 3.98 3.51 17.52
C SER A 8 2.76 3.98 18.30
N LEU A 9 2.60 3.48 19.53
CA LEU A 9 1.49 3.84 20.40
C LEU A 9 1.45 5.36 20.66
N ARG A 10 0.37 6.02 20.23
CA ARG A 10 0.08 7.44 20.48
C ARG A 10 -0.02 7.73 21.98
N GLN A 11 0.65 8.78 22.46
CA GLN A 11 0.55 9.25 23.84
C GLN A 11 -0.63 10.24 24.01
N PRO A 12 -1.35 10.22 25.14
CA PRO A 12 -2.47 11.14 25.40
C PRO A 12 -1.93 12.56 25.67
N GLY A 13 -2.30 13.52 24.81
CA GLY A 13 -1.88 14.92 24.91
C GLY A 13 -1.91 15.72 23.60
N ASP A 14 -2.15 15.06 22.46
CA ASP A 14 -2.20 15.75 21.17
C ASP A 14 -3.36 16.76 21.06
N PRO A 15 -3.12 17.98 20.55
CA PRO A 15 -4.13 19.01 20.39
C PRO A 15 -5.15 18.65 19.28
N PRO A 16 -6.37 19.24 19.32
CA PRO A 16 -7.39 19.02 18.30
C PRO A 16 -6.89 19.56 16.95
N HIS A 17 -6.87 18.70 15.94
CA HIS A 17 -6.27 18.95 14.62
C HIS A 17 -6.96 20.08 13.85
N GLY A 18 -6.54 21.32 14.11
CA GLY A 18 -6.52 22.38 13.11
C GLY A 18 -5.47 22.03 12.04
N ARG A 19 -5.85 22.15 10.78
CA ARG A 19 -5.08 21.67 9.61
C ARG A 19 -3.78 22.45 9.42
N GLU A 20 -2.71 22.03 10.09
CA GLU A 20 -1.33 22.28 9.65
C GLU A 20 -0.96 21.22 8.62
N VAL A 21 -0.95 21.61 7.34
CA VAL A 21 -0.37 20.79 6.28
C VAL A 21 1.15 20.90 6.41
N HIS A 22 1.78 19.98 7.14
CA HIS A 22 3.22 19.84 7.14
C HIS A 22 3.67 19.57 5.69
N LYS A 23 4.41 20.52 5.13
CA LYS A 23 4.81 20.59 3.71
C LYS A 23 5.79 19.49 3.26
N ARG A 24 5.92 18.39 4.02
CA ARG A 24 6.89 17.30 3.82
C ARG A 24 6.34 15.89 4.06
N ASP A 25 5.09 15.75 4.45
CA ASP A 25 4.51 14.42 4.70
C ASP A 25 3.99 13.81 3.39
N PHE A 26 4.16 12.50 3.23
CA PHE A 26 3.68 11.76 2.08
C PHE A 26 2.14 11.79 2.04
N ASP A 27 1.55 12.09 0.88
CA ASP A 27 0.10 12.11 0.70
C ASP A 27 -0.45 10.67 0.59
N PRO A 28 -1.26 10.19 1.56
CA PRO A 28 -1.83 8.84 1.52
C PRO A 28 -2.67 8.56 0.27
N GLU A 29 -3.23 9.59 -0.36
CA GLU A 29 -4.03 9.42 -1.58
C GLU A 29 -3.16 8.95 -2.76
N LEU A 30 -1.84 9.05 -2.66
CA LEU A 30 -0.88 8.52 -3.62
C LEU A 30 -0.50 7.05 -3.35
N MET A 31 -0.95 6.44 -2.24
CA MET A 31 -0.67 5.04 -1.95
C MET A 31 -1.39 4.12 -2.94
N TYR A 32 -0.63 3.22 -3.55
CA TYR A 32 -1.20 2.13 -4.34
C TYR A 32 -1.88 1.11 -3.43
N ALA A 33 -3.06 0.62 -3.83
CA ALA A 33 -3.82 -0.39 -3.10
C ALA A 33 -4.11 -1.60 -3.99
N GLU A 34 -3.91 -2.82 -3.48
CA GLU A 34 -4.19 -4.06 -4.24
C GLU A 34 -4.85 -5.16 -3.42
N CYS A 35 -5.44 -6.12 -4.14
CA CYS A 35 -5.97 -7.35 -3.59
C CYS A 35 -4.89 -8.43 -3.46
N ALA A 36 -4.65 -8.91 -2.23
CA ALA A 36 -3.70 -9.98 -1.97
C ALA A 36 -4.04 -11.33 -2.64
N ARG A 37 -5.28 -11.51 -3.13
CA ARG A 37 -5.73 -12.76 -3.75
C ARG A 37 -5.52 -12.81 -5.26
N CYS A 38 -5.75 -11.69 -5.95
CA CYS A 38 -5.70 -11.65 -7.41
C CYS A 38 -4.74 -10.61 -7.98
N GLY A 39 -4.04 -9.84 -7.13
CA GLY A 39 -3.11 -8.79 -7.53
C GLY A 39 -3.77 -7.59 -8.22
N ARG A 40 -5.10 -7.55 -8.31
CA ARG A 40 -5.79 -6.44 -8.97
C ARG A 40 -5.72 -5.17 -8.12
N PRO A 41 -5.52 -4.00 -8.76
CA PRO A 41 -5.60 -2.73 -8.07
C PRO A 41 -7.01 -2.53 -7.50
N LEU A 42 -7.07 -1.93 -6.32
CA LEU A 42 -8.30 -1.47 -5.71
C LEU A 42 -8.45 0.02 -6.01
N LEU A 43 -9.54 0.36 -6.68
CA LEU A 43 -9.91 1.76 -6.88
C LEU A 43 -10.64 2.24 -5.63
N TRP A 44 -10.04 3.19 -4.95
CA TRP A 44 -10.61 3.84 -3.78
C TRP A 44 -11.06 5.25 -4.15
N GLU A 45 -12.19 5.65 -3.57
CA GLU A 45 -12.66 7.03 -3.67
C GLU A 45 -11.71 7.96 -2.93
N GLN A 46 -11.65 9.21 -3.38
CA GLN A 46 -10.84 10.24 -2.76
C GLN A 46 -11.12 10.35 -1.25
N GLY A 47 -10.05 10.43 -0.45
CA GLY A 47 -10.10 10.53 1.00
C GLY A 47 -10.16 9.19 1.71
N ARG A 48 -10.41 8.08 1.01
CA ARG A 48 -10.48 6.75 1.63
C ARG A 48 -9.11 6.29 2.13
N SER A 49 -8.02 6.60 1.42
CA SER A 49 -6.66 6.28 1.87
C SER A 49 -6.29 7.09 3.12
N THR A 50 -6.61 8.38 3.13
CA THR A 50 -6.44 9.28 4.26
C THR A 50 -7.17 8.76 5.50
N LEU A 51 -8.45 8.40 5.37
CA LEU A 51 -9.25 7.85 6.47
C LEU A 51 -8.69 6.50 6.96
N PHE A 52 -8.25 5.64 6.04
CA PHE A 52 -7.64 4.37 6.40
C PHE A 52 -6.34 4.57 7.18
N VAL A 53 -5.39 5.37 6.68
CA VAL A 53 -4.12 5.66 7.37
C VAL A 53 -4.37 6.26 8.75
N ALA A 54 -5.26 7.26 8.87
CA ALA A 54 -5.62 7.86 10.14
C ALA A 54 -6.16 6.81 11.15
N GLY A 55 -6.89 5.80 10.66
CA GLY A 55 -7.39 4.69 11.46
C GLY A 55 -6.34 3.64 11.86
N THR A 56 -5.15 3.64 11.26
CA THR A 56 -4.08 2.66 11.55
C THR A 56 -3.15 3.06 12.67
N GLY A 57 -3.12 4.34 13.06
CA GLY A 57 -2.12 4.87 14.00
C GLY A 57 -0.71 5.07 13.43
N VAL A 58 -0.49 4.74 12.14
CA VAL A 58 0.77 5.03 11.45
C VAL A 58 0.94 6.53 11.26
N ALA A 59 2.08 7.07 11.66
CA ALA A 59 2.39 8.48 11.45
C ALA A 59 2.63 8.74 9.95
N TYR A 60 2.13 9.87 9.44
CA TYR A 60 2.27 10.21 8.02
C TYR A 60 3.74 10.35 7.60
N GLY A 61 4.62 10.77 8.51
CA GLY A 61 6.07 10.82 8.28
C GLY A 61 6.75 9.47 8.12
N ASP A 62 6.09 8.35 8.48
CA ASP A 62 6.59 6.99 8.27
C ASP A 62 6.19 6.42 6.89
N LEU A 63 5.37 7.16 6.14
CA LEU A 63 4.91 6.79 4.82
C LEU A 63 5.82 7.40 3.74
N ASP A 64 6.02 6.62 2.68
CA ASP A 64 6.67 7.07 1.46
C ASP A 64 6.19 6.24 0.26
N MET A 65 6.80 6.44 -0.90
CA MET A 65 6.46 5.77 -2.16
C MET A 65 6.64 4.24 -2.14
N GLN A 66 7.34 3.68 -1.14
CA GLN A 66 7.49 2.23 -0.99
C GLN A 66 6.37 1.62 -0.14
N CYS A 67 5.55 2.45 0.52
CA CYS A 67 4.39 1.99 1.27
C CYS A 67 3.19 1.78 0.35
N MET A 68 2.53 0.63 0.51
CA MET A 68 1.33 0.26 -0.25
C MET A 68 0.26 -0.31 0.68
N ILE A 69 -0.98 -0.33 0.21
CA ILE A 69 -2.11 -0.90 0.92
C ILE A 69 -2.43 -2.28 0.34
N ILE A 70 -2.50 -3.28 1.21
CA ILE A 70 -2.90 -4.65 0.84
C ILE A 70 -4.23 -4.98 1.48
N SER A 71 -5.20 -5.40 0.65
CA SER A 71 -6.49 -5.93 1.07
C SER A 71 -6.49 -7.47 1.10
N ASP A 72 -7.12 -8.08 2.10
CA ASP A 72 -7.29 -9.54 2.21
C ASP A 72 -8.31 -10.14 1.19
N GLY A 73 -8.90 -9.29 0.35
CA GLY A 73 -9.78 -9.67 -0.75
C GLY A 73 -10.27 -8.47 -1.55
N CYS A 74 -11.16 -8.72 -2.51
CA CYS A 74 -11.87 -7.68 -3.26
C CYS A 74 -13.24 -8.19 -3.73
N PRO A 75 -14.17 -7.30 -4.12
CA PRO A 75 -15.50 -7.68 -4.59
C PRO A 75 -15.48 -8.64 -5.80
N ARG A 76 -14.40 -8.64 -6.58
CA ARG A 76 -14.24 -9.59 -7.68
C ARG A 76 -13.89 -11.01 -7.21
N CYS A 77 -13.05 -11.14 -6.19
CA CYS A 77 -12.70 -12.46 -5.63
C CYS A 77 -13.80 -13.01 -4.74
N GLN A 78 -14.55 -12.13 -4.06
CA GLN A 78 -15.54 -12.50 -3.05
C GLN A 78 -16.76 -11.58 -3.16
N PRO A 79 -17.62 -11.76 -4.17
CA PRO A 79 -18.76 -10.86 -4.44
C PRO A 79 -19.73 -10.70 -3.26
N GLU A 80 -19.94 -11.77 -2.50
CA GLU A 80 -20.86 -11.80 -1.34
C GLU A 80 -20.28 -11.12 -0.07
N ARG A 81 -19.01 -10.72 -0.08
CA ARG A 81 -18.34 -10.15 1.09
C ARG A 81 -18.35 -8.61 1.03
N THR A 82 -18.87 -8.00 2.08
CA THR A 82 -19.10 -6.54 2.17
C THR A 82 -17.98 -5.76 2.85
N GLY A 83 -16.97 -6.42 3.40
CA GLY A 83 -15.85 -5.76 4.08
C GLY A 83 -14.55 -6.54 3.93
N TYR A 84 -13.43 -5.82 3.91
CA TYR A 84 -12.10 -6.38 3.73
C TYR A 84 -11.15 -5.83 4.78
N ARG A 85 -10.19 -6.64 5.23
CA ARG A 85 -9.12 -6.14 6.09
C ARG A 85 -8.02 -5.58 5.22
N HIS A 86 -7.58 -4.38 5.56
CA HIS A 86 -6.51 -3.68 4.87
C HIS A 86 -5.30 -3.55 5.79
N ARG A 87 -4.09 -3.57 5.21
CA ARG A 87 -2.83 -3.37 5.92
C ARG A 87 -1.93 -2.47 5.11
N ILE A 88 -1.16 -1.61 5.77
CA ILE A 88 -0.05 -0.90 5.15
C ILE A 88 1.17 -1.81 5.20
N VAL A 89 1.82 -1.99 4.07
CA VAL A 89 3.07 -2.75 3.96
C VAL A 89 4.11 -1.93 3.23
N ARG A 90 5.38 -2.18 3.53
CA ARG A 90 6.49 -1.60 2.79
C ARG A 90 7.08 -2.62 1.82
N VAL A 91 7.15 -2.24 0.55
CA VAL A 91 7.78 -3.02 -0.52
C VAL A 91 9.28 -2.81 -0.45
N GLY A 92 10.05 -3.91 -0.47
CA GLY A 92 11.51 -3.84 -0.57
C GLY A 92 11.96 -3.45 -1.98
N SER A 93 13.27 -3.39 -2.22
CA SER A 93 13.81 -3.21 -3.57
C SER A 93 13.35 -4.35 -4.49
N VAL A 94 12.71 -3.99 -5.60
CA VAL A 94 12.48 -4.89 -6.72
C VAL A 94 13.77 -4.90 -7.54
N GLU A 95 14.52 -5.99 -7.52
CA GLU A 95 15.61 -6.17 -8.48
C GLU A 95 14.97 -6.50 -9.83
N MET A 96 15.00 -5.56 -10.77
CA MET A 96 14.63 -5.80 -12.15
C MET A 96 15.73 -6.66 -12.79
N HIS A 97 15.49 -7.97 -12.88
CA HIS A 97 16.24 -8.81 -13.80
C HIS A 97 15.55 -8.75 -15.17
N ASP A 98 16.21 -8.13 -16.15
CA ASP A 98 15.79 -8.15 -17.54
C ASP A 98 15.84 -9.59 -18.08
N ALA A 99 14.72 -10.31 -18.00
CA ALA A 99 14.53 -11.62 -18.62
C ALA A 99 14.21 -11.50 -20.11
N LEU A 100 14.91 -10.62 -20.82
CA LEU A 100 14.78 -10.42 -22.26
C LEU A 100 16.15 -10.55 -22.92
N LEU A 101 16.61 -11.80 -23.08
CA LEU A 101 17.30 -12.34 -24.26
C LEU A 101 17.34 -13.89 -24.12
N ASP A 102 16.23 -14.56 -24.46
CA ASP A 102 16.32 -15.94 -24.96
C ASP A 102 16.33 -15.85 -26.49
N ASP A 103 17.50 -15.54 -27.06
CA ASP A 103 17.74 -15.84 -28.47
C ASP A 103 18.04 -17.34 -28.55
N GLY A 104 16.97 -18.13 -28.50
CA GLY A 104 16.97 -19.50 -28.96
C GLY A 104 17.33 -19.54 -30.44
N VAL A 105 18.63 -19.62 -30.76
CA VAL A 105 19.10 -20.12 -32.05
C VAL A 105 19.23 -21.63 -31.94
N GLY A 106 18.12 -22.31 -32.15
CA GLY A 106 18.12 -23.67 -32.66
C GLY A 106 18.21 -23.66 -34.19
N GLY A 107 19.21 -24.34 -34.73
CA GLY A 107 19.06 -25.07 -35.99
C GLY A 107 20.04 -24.76 -37.13
N THR A 108 20.46 -25.87 -37.77
CA THR A 108 21.23 -26.06 -39.02
C THR A 108 22.76 -26.06 -38.85
N ALA A 109 23.51 -27.06 -39.31
CA ALA A 109 23.22 -28.38 -39.88
C ALA A 109 24.44 -29.30 -39.63
#